data_AF-A0A673JHC3-F1
#
_entry.id   AF-A0A673JHC3-F1
#
_cell.length_a   1.000
_cell.length_b   1.000
_cell.length_c   1.000
_cell.angle_alpha   90.00
_cell.angle_beta   90.00
_cell.angle_gamma   90.00
#
_symmetry.space_group_name_H-M   'P 1'
#
loop_
_entity.id
_entity.type
_entity.pdbx_description
1 polymer ?
#
loop_
_entity_poly.entity_id
_entity_poly.type
_entity_poly.pdbx_seq_one_letter_code
_entity_poly.pdbx_strand_id
1 'polypeptide(L)'
;MFQNITIFTEFLIKSMQPSTVNAMERTELKITVIAEQLGLSWTELARELQFSVDDINRIRVENPNSLLDQSSALLNLWVSREGKKAKMENLHKALKNIDRADIVKSLEAQAPQVLPEVAEEGACRLADRDSALLSPSVVNGKNRLQLALIF
;
A
#
# COMPACT_ATOMS: atom_id res chain seq x y z
N MET A 1 15.02 13.22 -35.53
CA MET A 1 13.75 13.92 -35.19
C MET A 1 13.07 13.36 -33.92
N PHE A 2 13.53 12.26 -33.31
CA PHE A 2 12.95 11.69 -32.08
C PHE A 2 13.59 12.15 -30.75
N GLN A 3 14.78 12.77 -30.77
CA GLN A 3 15.45 13.25 -29.54
C GLN A 3 14.69 14.38 -28.83
N ASN A 4 13.83 15.12 -29.52
CA ASN A 4 13.14 16.26 -28.92
C ASN A 4 12.07 15.85 -27.90
N ILE A 5 11.47 14.66 -28.03
CA ILE A 5 10.45 14.19 -27.08
C ILE A 5 11.12 13.77 -25.77
N THR A 6 12.18 12.96 -25.84
CA THR A 6 12.93 12.49 -24.65
C THR A 6 13.57 13.65 -23.89
N ILE A 7 14.18 14.62 -24.59
CA ILE A 7 14.79 15.79 -23.96
C ILE A 7 13.72 16.72 -23.34
N PHE A 8 12.55 16.86 -23.97
CA PHE A 8 11.45 17.66 -23.42
C PHE A 8 10.84 17.00 -22.18
N THR A 9 10.70 15.68 -22.16
CA THR A 9 10.25 14.94 -20.97
C THR A 9 11.27 15.01 -19.83
N GLU A 10 12.57 14.87 -20.11
CA GLU A 10 13.62 15.03 -19.09
C GLU A 10 13.67 16.46 -18.53
N PHE A 11 13.52 17.48 -19.38
CA PHE A 11 13.49 18.88 -18.96
C PHE A 11 12.24 19.22 -18.13
N LEU A 12 11.07 18.68 -18.48
CA LEU A 12 9.85 18.83 -17.68
C LEU A 12 9.96 18.12 -16.33
N ILE A 13 10.54 16.91 -16.29
CA ILE A 13 10.79 16.19 -15.04
C ILE A 13 11.76 16.98 -14.14
N LYS A 14 12.83 17.54 -14.72
CA LYS A 14 13.84 18.32 -13.99
C LYS A 14 13.36 19.71 -13.54
N SER A 15 12.35 20.28 -14.22
CA SER A 15 11.71 21.55 -13.84
C SER A 15 10.55 21.38 -12.85
N MET A 16 10.14 20.15 -12.56
CA MET A 16 9.15 19.84 -11.55
C MET A 16 9.80 19.66 -10.17
N GLN A 17 9.11 20.10 -9.12
CA GLN A 17 9.60 20.03 -7.76
C GLN A 17 9.98 18.58 -7.39
N PRO A 18 11.07 18.34 -6.62
CA PRO A 18 11.49 16.99 -6.24
C PRO A 18 10.38 16.18 -5.54
N SER A 19 9.51 16.87 -4.81
CA SER A 19 8.32 16.29 -4.18
C SER A 19 7.29 15.76 -5.19
N THR A 20 7.09 16.46 -6.31
CA THR A 20 6.18 16.04 -7.38
C THR A 20 6.75 14.87 -8.17
N VAL A 21 8.06 14.88 -8.47
CA VAL A 21 8.73 13.75 -9.14
C VAL A 21 8.59 12.47 -8.31
N ASN A 22 8.84 12.55 -7.00
CA ASN A 22 8.66 11.42 -6.09
C ASN A 22 7.20 10.93 -6.01
N ALA A 23 6.22 11.85 -6.01
CA ALA A 23 4.80 11.47 -6.03
C ALA A 23 4.37 10.77 -7.32
N MET A 24 4.92 11.20 -8.47
CA MET A 24 4.69 10.53 -9.75
C MET A 24 5.34 9.16 -9.82
N GLU A 25 6.61 9.04 -9.42
CA GLU A 25 7.32 7.74 -9.36
C GLU A 25 6.55 6.75 -8.49
N ARG A 26 6.03 7.19 -7.34
CA ARG A 26 5.16 6.36 -6.49
C ARG A 26 3.85 5.96 -7.16
N THR A 27 3.29 6.82 -8.00
CA THR A 27 2.05 6.53 -8.73
C THR A 27 2.31 5.53 -9.86
N GLU A 28 3.41 5.71 -10.59
CA GLU A 28 3.85 4.80 -11.64
C GLU A 28 4.13 3.40 -11.08
N LEU A 29 4.83 3.30 -9.94
CA LEU A 29 5.03 2.01 -9.26
C LEU A 29 3.71 1.32 -8.89
N LYS A 30 2.73 2.08 -8.39
CA LYS A 30 1.40 1.51 -8.07
C LYS A 30 0.69 0.99 -9.32
N ILE A 31 0.80 1.70 -10.44
CA ILE A 31 0.22 1.29 -11.72
C ILE A 31 0.87 -0.01 -12.22
N THR A 32 2.20 -0.13 -12.11
CA THR A 32 2.94 -1.35 -12.47
C THR A 32 2.46 -2.54 -11.63
N VAL A 33 2.34 -2.38 -10.31
CA VAL A 33 1.83 -3.45 -9.42
C VAL A 33 0.40 -3.85 -9.79
N ILE A 34 -0.46 -2.89 -10.15
CA ILE A 34 -1.81 -3.21 -10.64
C ILE A 34 -1.71 -4.06 -11.91
N ALA A 35 -0.89 -3.67 -12.88
CA ALA A 35 -0.74 -4.42 -14.14
C ALA A 35 -0.30 -5.88 -13.90
N GLU A 36 0.65 -6.08 -12.99
CA GLU A 36 1.15 -7.40 -12.60
C GLU A 36 0.08 -8.29 -11.96
N GLN A 37 -0.79 -7.71 -11.14
CA GLN A 37 -1.81 -8.45 -10.40
C GLN A 37 -3.15 -8.57 -11.16
N LEU A 38 -3.38 -7.75 -12.19
CA LEU A 38 -4.67 -7.67 -12.88
C LEU A 38 -4.97 -8.95 -13.66
N GLY A 39 -4.01 -9.44 -14.44
CA GLY A 39 -4.15 -10.70 -15.18
C GLY A 39 -5.39 -10.72 -16.07
N LEU A 40 -6.15 -11.82 -16.06
CA LEU A 40 -7.34 -11.98 -16.92
C LEU A 40 -8.43 -10.93 -16.69
N SER A 41 -8.48 -10.30 -15.51
CA SER A 41 -9.49 -9.28 -15.18
C SER A 41 -9.33 -7.96 -15.95
N TRP A 42 -8.31 -7.83 -16.81
CA TRP A 42 -8.05 -6.61 -17.56
C TRP A 42 -9.20 -6.23 -18.50
N THR A 43 -9.92 -7.20 -19.07
CA THR A 43 -11.05 -6.89 -19.95
C THR A 43 -12.24 -6.29 -19.18
N GLU A 44 -12.50 -6.79 -17.98
CA GLU A 44 -13.54 -6.29 -17.09
C GLU A 44 -13.16 -4.89 -16.59
N LEU A 45 -11.89 -4.67 -16.22
CA LEU A 45 -11.42 -3.34 -15.84
C LEU A 45 -11.56 -2.35 -17.00
N ALA A 46 -11.23 -2.77 -18.23
CA ALA A 46 -11.35 -1.93 -19.40
C ALA A 46 -12.80 -1.49 -19.64
N ARG A 47 -13.76 -2.42 -19.50
CA ARG A 47 -15.20 -2.11 -19.61
C ARG A 47 -15.67 -1.18 -18.50
N GLU A 48 -15.25 -1.42 -17.26
CA GLU A 48 -15.59 -0.55 -16.13
C GLU A 48 -15.06 0.88 -16.32
N LEU A 49 -13.85 1.00 -16.86
CA LEU A 49 -13.23 2.27 -17.26
C LEU A 49 -13.78 2.84 -18.58
N GLN A 50 -14.84 2.26 -19.14
CA GLN A 50 -15.54 2.72 -20.35
C GLN A 50 -14.67 2.74 -21.62
N PHE A 51 -13.74 1.80 -21.76
CA PHE A 51 -13.06 1.57 -23.03
C PHE A 51 -13.97 0.86 -24.03
N SER A 52 -13.83 1.23 -25.30
CA SER A 52 -14.60 0.63 -26.39
C SER A 52 -14.17 -0.83 -26.63
N VAL A 53 -15.06 -1.61 -27.25
CA VAL A 53 -14.74 -2.98 -27.68
C VAL A 53 -13.57 -2.98 -28.67
N ASP A 54 -13.46 -1.95 -29.50
CA ASP A 54 -12.36 -1.82 -30.47
C ASP A 54 -11.02 -1.56 -29.79
N ASP A 55 -10.97 -0.72 -28.75
CA ASP A 55 -9.75 -0.53 -27.95
C ASP A 55 -9.32 -1.81 -27.24
N ILE A 56 -10.27 -2.54 -26.66
CA ILE A 56 -10.02 -3.84 -26.01
C ILE A 56 -9.50 -4.85 -27.04
N ASN A 57 -10.11 -4.91 -28.23
CA ASN A 57 -9.68 -5.77 -29.31
C ASN A 57 -8.27 -5.42 -29.79
N ARG A 58 -7.97 -4.12 -29.97
CA ARG A 58 -6.65 -3.64 -30.37
C ARG A 58 -5.58 -4.10 -29.40
N ILE A 59 -5.77 -3.86 -28.10
CA ILE A 59 -4.81 -4.26 -27.05
C ILE A 59 -4.53 -5.77 -27.10
N ARG A 60 -5.59 -6.58 -27.24
CA ARG A 60 -5.48 -8.04 -27.34
C ARG A 60 -4.68 -8.51 -28.56
N VAL A 61 -4.92 -7.89 -29.71
CA VAL A 61 -4.22 -8.25 -30.96
C VAL A 61 -2.76 -7.79 -30.94
N GLU A 62 -2.47 -6.63 -30.35
CA GLU A 62 -1.11 -6.11 -30.21
C GLU A 62 -0.27 -6.92 -29.20
N ASN A 63 -0.92 -7.52 -28.19
CA ASN A 63 -0.24 -8.23 -27.10
C ASN A 63 -0.80 -9.66 -26.90
N PRO A 64 -0.78 -10.55 -27.91
CA PRO A 64 -1.57 -11.78 -27.90
C PRO A 64 -1.13 -12.84 -26.88
N ASN A 65 0.14 -12.81 -26.46
CA ASN A 65 0.75 -13.88 -25.65
C ASN A 65 1.02 -13.49 -24.18
N SER A 66 0.62 -12.29 -23.77
CA SER A 66 1.01 -11.74 -22.48
C SER A 66 -0.12 -10.95 -21.83
N LEU A 67 -0.69 -11.50 -20.76
CA LEU A 67 -1.68 -10.80 -19.94
C LEU A 67 -1.08 -9.61 -19.22
N LEU A 68 0.22 -9.67 -18.89
CA LEU A 68 0.94 -8.55 -18.30
C LEU A 68 1.01 -7.38 -19.29
N ASP A 69 1.36 -7.66 -20.55
CA ASP A 69 1.45 -6.61 -21.57
C ASP A 69 0.06 -6.07 -21.92
N GLN A 70 -0.98 -6.91 -21.96
CA GLN A 70 -2.37 -6.46 -22.11
C GLN A 70 -2.81 -5.54 -20.96
N SER A 71 -2.51 -5.92 -19.72
CA SER A 71 -2.84 -5.13 -18.52
C SER A 71 -2.08 -3.80 -18.50
N SER A 72 -0.79 -3.84 -18.83
CA SER A 72 0.08 -2.65 -18.90
C SER A 72 -0.38 -1.70 -20.00
N ALA A 73 -0.70 -2.22 -21.19
CA ALA A 73 -1.23 -1.44 -22.31
C ALA A 73 -2.55 -0.76 -21.96
N LEU A 74 -3.46 -1.45 -21.26
CA LEU A 74 -4.70 -0.87 -20.75
C LEU A 74 -4.43 0.31 -19.80
N LEU A 75 -3.55 0.13 -18.81
CA LEU A 75 -3.29 1.17 -17.81
C LEU A 75 -2.56 2.37 -18.43
N ASN A 76 -1.62 2.15 -19.37
CA ASN A 76 -0.98 3.21 -20.12
C ASN A 76 -1.97 4.00 -20.97
N LEU A 77 -2.91 3.31 -21.61
CA LEU A 77 -3.98 3.94 -22.38
C LEU A 77 -4.91 4.75 -21.46
N TRP A 78 -5.22 4.23 -20.27
CA TRP A 78 -6.00 4.95 -19.26
C TRP A 78 -5.29 6.24 -18.78
N VAL A 79 -4.02 6.17 -18.41
CA VAL A 79 -3.23 7.36 -18.02
C VAL A 79 -3.20 8.37 -19.16
N SER A 80 -2.98 7.92 -20.39
CA SER A 80 -2.94 8.79 -21.57
C SER A 80 -4.29 9.48 -21.84
N ARG A 81 -5.40 8.76 -21.65
CA ARG A 81 -6.77 9.27 -21.86
C ARG A 81 -7.16 10.30 -20.81
N GLU A 82 -6.89 10.02 -19.53
CA GLU A 82 -7.25 10.92 -18.43
C GLU A 82 -6.27 12.10 -18.29
N GLY A 83 -5.00 11.92 -18.68
CA GLY A 83 -3.96 12.94 -18.62
C GLY A 83 -3.82 13.53 -17.22
N LYS A 84 -3.92 14.86 -17.09
CA LYS A 84 -3.87 15.56 -15.79
C LYS A 84 -5.03 15.23 -14.86
N LYS A 85 -6.10 14.59 -15.36
CA LYS A 85 -7.26 14.14 -14.58
C LYS A 85 -7.12 12.69 -14.11
N ALA A 86 -6.03 12.01 -14.46
CA ALA A 86 -5.74 10.67 -13.97
C ALA A 86 -5.68 10.68 -12.44
N LYS A 87 -6.55 9.89 -11.84
CA LYS A 87 -6.85 9.92 -10.41
C LYS A 87 -6.85 8.50 -9.90
N MET A 88 -5.94 8.19 -8.98
CA MET A 88 -5.77 6.83 -8.46
C MET A 88 -7.07 6.32 -7.80
N GLU A 89 -7.85 7.22 -7.20
CA GLU A 89 -9.14 6.90 -6.61
C GLU A 89 -10.14 6.34 -7.62
N ASN A 90 -10.11 6.79 -8.88
CA ASN A 90 -10.99 6.28 -9.94
C ASN A 90 -10.60 4.85 -10.31
N LEU A 91 -9.30 4.57 -10.39
CA LEU A 91 -8.79 3.23 -10.68
C LEU A 91 -9.09 2.25 -9.53
N HIS A 92 -8.92 2.68 -8.27
CA HIS A 92 -9.31 1.89 -7.11
C HIS A 92 -10.80 1.58 -7.07
N LYS A 93 -11.64 2.56 -7.44
CA LYS A 93 -13.09 2.36 -7.52
C LYS A 93 -13.45 1.33 -8.60
N ALA A 94 -12.88 1.47 -9.79
CA ALA A 94 -13.10 0.53 -10.89
C ALA A 94 -12.67 -0.90 -10.52
N LEU A 95 -11.50 -1.05 -9.89
CA LEU A 95 -11.03 -2.35 -9.38
C LEU A 95 -12.00 -2.98 -8.38
N LYS A 96 -12.56 -2.19 -7.46
CA LYS A 96 -13.57 -2.68 -6.51
C LYS A 96 -14.86 -3.10 -7.21
N ASN A 97 -15.28 -2.39 -8.27
CA ASN A 97 -16.49 -2.68 -9.03
C ASN A 97 -16.40 -3.98 -9.86
N ILE A 98 -15.18 -4.46 -10.14
CA ILE A 98 -14.93 -5.76 -10.79
C ILE A 98 -14.50 -6.84 -9.79
N ASP A 99 -14.82 -6.65 -8.51
CA ASP A 99 -14.50 -7.55 -7.40
C ASP A 99 -12.99 -7.80 -7.16
N ARG A 100 -12.13 -6.90 -7.65
CA ARG A 100 -10.66 -6.94 -7.46
C ARG A 100 -10.17 -6.00 -6.35
N ALA A 101 -10.87 -5.98 -5.23
CA ALA A 101 -10.49 -5.22 -4.05
C ALA A 101 -9.20 -5.75 -3.38
N ASP A 102 -8.78 -6.99 -3.70
CA ASP A 102 -7.52 -7.61 -3.27
C ASP A 102 -6.30 -6.80 -3.73
N ILE A 103 -6.31 -6.34 -4.99
CA ILE A 103 -5.22 -5.53 -5.56
C ILE A 103 -5.09 -4.22 -4.79
N VAL A 104 -6.21 -3.54 -4.51
CA VAL A 104 -6.21 -2.25 -3.79
C VAL A 104 -5.60 -2.41 -2.40
N LYS A 105 -5.95 -3.47 -1.67
CA LYS A 105 -5.37 -3.77 -0.35
C LYS A 105 -3.86 -4.05 -0.42
N SER A 106 -3.41 -4.74 -1.46
CA SER A 106 -1.98 -5.02 -1.70
C SER A 106 -1.17 -3.74 -1.93
N LEU A 107 -1.76 -2.71 -2.54
CA LEU A 107 -1.09 -1.41 -2.75
C LEU A 107 -0.99 -0.60 -1.47
N GLU A 108 -2.01 -0.65 -0.61
CA GLU A 108 -2.04 0.03 0.68
C GLU A 108 -1.05 -0.60 1.67
N ALA A 109 -0.89 -1.92 1.64
CA ALA A 109 0.09 -2.63 2.47
C ALA A 109 1.55 -2.28 2.13
N GLN A 110 1.82 -1.83 0.91
CA GLN A 110 3.15 -1.39 0.44
C GLN A 110 3.41 0.10 0.69
N ALA A 111 2.41 0.87 1.14
CA ALA A 111 2.64 2.24 1.56
C ALA A 111 3.49 2.23 2.84
N PRO A 112 4.59 3.01 2.93
CA PRO A 112 5.29 3.21 4.18
C PRO A 112 4.27 3.68 5.22
N GLN A 113 4.15 2.94 6.32
CA GLN A 113 3.36 3.33 7.47
C GLN A 113 3.94 4.65 8.00
N VAL A 114 3.40 5.79 7.57
CA VAL A 114 3.66 7.06 8.23
C VAL A 114 2.77 7.05 9.47
N LEU A 115 3.25 6.41 10.53
CA LEU A 115 2.68 6.51 11.86
C LEU A 115 2.59 8.00 12.23
N PRO A 116 1.40 8.51 12.61
CA PRO A 116 1.31 9.80 13.27
C PRO A 116 1.91 9.66 14.67
N GLU A 117 3.15 10.11 14.84
CA GLU A 117 3.76 10.30 16.15
C GLU A 117 3.30 11.66 16.70
N VAL A 118 2.20 11.68 17.47
CA VAL A 118 2.02 12.60 18.60
C VAL A 118 0.96 12.12 19.60
N ALA A 119 1.46 11.80 20.80
CA ALA A 119 0.98 12.12 22.14
C ALA A 119 -0.25 11.40 22.76
N GLU A 120 0.07 10.90 23.97
CA GLU A 120 -0.70 10.27 25.04
C GLU A 120 -2.03 10.94 25.41
N GLU A 121 -3.04 10.17 25.84
CA GLU A 121 -3.39 10.01 27.28
C GLU A 121 -4.69 9.19 27.38
N GLY A 122 -4.62 8.04 28.04
CA GLY A 122 -5.74 7.12 28.22
C GLY A 122 -5.47 6.16 29.37
N ALA A 123 -5.18 6.73 30.53
CA ALA A 123 -4.86 6.02 31.76
C ALA A 123 -5.98 5.07 32.18
N CYS A 124 -5.69 3.78 32.29
CA CYS A 124 -6.42 2.84 33.14
C CYS A 124 -5.44 2.08 34.03
N ARG A 125 -5.01 2.81 35.07
CA ARG A 125 -4.85 2.38 36.47
C ARG A 125 -4.03 1.12 36.75
N LEU A 126 -2.80 1.40 37.19
CA LEU A 126 -2.02 0.58 38.11
C LEU A 126 -2.90 0.13 39.28
N ALA A 127 -3.09 -1.18 39.44
CA ALA A 127 -3.63 -1.74 40.67
C ALA A 127 -2.50 -1.82 41.70
N ASP A 128 -2.17 -0.67 42.29
CA ASP A 128 -1.55 -0.61 43.60
C ASP A 128 -2.63 -0.96 44.62
N ARG A 129 -2.43 -2.07 45.33
CA ARG A 129 -3.33 -2.48 46.42
C ARG A 129 -2.52 -2.72 47.67
N ASP A 130 -1.95 -1.65 48.19
CA ASP A 130 -1.57 -1.56 49.60
C ASP A 130 -2.63 -0.77 50.36
N SER A 131 -3.38 -1.45 51.23
CA SER A 131 -3.63 -0.98 52.60
C SER A 131 -4.56 -1.89 53.39
N ALA A 132 -3.95 -2.41 54.46
CA ALA A 132 -4.51 -2.61 55.79
C ALA A 132 -5.45 -3.81 56.00
N LEU A 133 -5.01 -4.75 56.85
CA LEU A 133 -5.37 -4.80 58.29
C LEU A 133 -4.95 -6.16 58.92
N LEU A 134 -3.99 -6.10 59.87
CA LEU A 134 -3.91 -6.81 61.17
C LEU A 134 -4.33 -8.31 61.24
N SER A 135 -3.56 -9.26 61.77
CA SER A 135 -2.95 -9.26 63.11
C SER A 135 -2.04 -10.50 63.34
N PRO A 136 -1.22 -10.52 64.42
CA PRO A 136 -0.19 -11.52 64.70
C PRO A 136 -0.71 -12.68 65.56
N SER A 137 -0.13 -13.89 65.43
CA SER A 137 0.32 -14.75 66.54
C SER A 137 0.64 -16.21 66.11
N VAL A 138 1.69 -16.74 66.78
CA VAL A 138 1.99 -18.15 67.19
C VAL A 138 2.11 -19.23 66.09
N VAL A 139 3.01 -20.22 66.08
CA VAL A 139 4.12 -20.69 66.94
C VAL A 139 4.73 -21.91 66.22
N ASN A 140 6.03 -22.20 66.46
CA ASN A 140 6.70 -23.49 66.22
C ASN A 140 7.02 -23.82 64.74
N GLY A 141 8.20 -24.23 64.29
CA GLY A 141 9.42 -24.73 64.94
C GLY A 141 10.07 -25.75 63.99
N LYS A 142 11.41 -25.71 63.91
CA LYS A 142 12.35 -26.74 63.42
C LYS A 142 12.75 -26.83 61.93
N ASN A 143 14.08 -26.75 61.80
CA ASN A 143 15.02 -27.39 60.87
C ASN A 143 15.46 -26.54 59.66
N ARG A 144 16.68 -25.95 59.72
CA ARG A 144 18.00 -26.56 59.39
C ARG A 144 18.21 -26.54 57.87
N LEU A 145 19.22 -25.95 57.23
CA LEU A 145 20.51 -25.39 57.65
C LEU A 145 20.83 -24.21 56.71
N GLN A 146 21.51 -23.22 57.26
CA GLN A 146 22.20 -22.18 56.50
C GLN A 146 23.52 -22.70 55.89
N LEU A 147 24.09 -21.84 55.05
CA LEU A 147 25.50 -21.67 54.68
C LEU A 147 25.87 -22.36 53.36
N ALA A 148 26.58 -21.73 52.41
CA ALA A 148 27.06 -20.36 52.24
C ALA A 148 27.70 -20.25 50.84
N LEU A 149 27.77 -19.02 50.32
CA LEU A 149 28.82 -18.44 49.45
C LEU A 149 29.01 -19.07 48.06
N ILE A 150 28.72 -18.33 46.98
CA ILE A 150 29.64 -17.38 46.31
C ILE A 150 30.99 -18.04 45.99
N PHE A 151 31.15 -18.44 44.73
CA PHE A 151 32.21 -17.96 43.85
C PHE A 151 31.60 -17.62 42.50
#